data_AF-A0A5S9NML1-F1
#
_entry.id   AF-A0A5S9NML1-F1
#
_cell.length_a   1.000
_cell.length_b   1.000
_cell.length_c   1.000
_cell.angle_alpha   90.00
_cell.angle_beta   90.00
_cell.angle_gamma   90.00
#
_symmetry.space_group_name_H-M   'P 1'
#
loop_
_entity.id
_entity.type
_entity.pdbx_description
1 polymer ?
#
loop_
_entity_poly.entity_id
_entity_poly.type
_entity_poly.pdbx_seq_one_letter_code
_entity_poly.pdbx_strand_id
1 'polypeptide(L)'
;MMEAVAETLPTWRALPRQAVTFAFGLIVFSQAVIGLLCTLAGVQLLRYRRSEASLYGQWVSCAGWGLVLAVMLWFVGFIVIGGEWFMSWTLSASGRGSISSAFRFSSIALFILIFIYMPEPQSNESSSNQVRGLT
;
A
#
# COMPACT_ATOMS: atom_id res chain seq x y z
N MET A 1 -13.81 16.18 36.15
CA MET A 1 -13.93 15.12 35.12
C MET A 1 -12.76 15.09 34.15
N MET A 2 -12.15 16.23 33.77
CA MET A 2 -10.95 16.24 32.91
C MET A 2 -9.65 15.80 33.64
N GLU A 3 -9.54 16.07 34.94
CA GLU A 3 -8.40 15.64 35.78
C GLU A 3 -8.22 14.11 35.82
N ALA A 4 -9.31 13.34 35.85
CA ALA A 4 -9.27 11.87 35.95
C ALA A 4 -8.77 11.17 34.68
N VAL A 5 -8.84 11.83 33.52
CA VAL A 5 -8.31 11.30 32.25
C VAL A 5 -6.81 11.54 32.14
N ALA A 6 -6.29 12.64 32.72
CA ALA A 6 -4.87 12.95 32.72
C ALA A 6 -4.04 11.94 33.54
N GLU A 7 -4.59 11.46 34.66
CA GLU A 7 -3.98 10.47 35.56
C GLU A 7 -3.81 9.08 34.92
N THR A 8 -4.60 8.74 33.89
CA THR A 8 -4.62 7.40 33.28
C THR A 8 -3.80 7.28 32.00
N LEU A 9 -3.30 8.39 31.47
CA LEU A 9 -2.50 8.39 30.25
C LEU A 9 -1.04 8.03 30.58
N PRO A 10 -0.47 6.98 29.97
CA PRO A 10 0.91 6.59 30.20
C PRO A 10 1.87 7.70 29.73
N THR A 11 2.32 8.55 30.67
CA THR A 11 3.20 9.69 30.43
C THR A 11 4.56 9.29 29.86
N TRP A 12 5.00 8.05 30.07
CA TRP A 12 6.27 7.52 29.56
C TRP A 12 6.32 7.38 28.02
N ARG A 13 5.17 7.41 27.33
CA ARG A 13 5.08 7.39 25.85
C ARG A 13 4.91 8.78 25.22
N ALA A 14 4.95 9.84 26.03
CA ALA A 14 4.82 11.20 25.52
C ALA A 14 6.01 11.55 24.61
N LEU A 15 5.77 11.56 23.29
CA LEU A 15 6.75 11.98 22.31
C LEU A 15 7.04 13.48 22.48
N PRO A 16 8.31 13.91 22.47
CA PRO A 16 8.63 15.33 22.50
C PRO A 16 8.08 16.01 21.23
N ARG A 17 7.63 17.25 21.36
CA ARG A 17 6.96 18.01 20.29
C ARG A 17 7.71 17.96 18.94
N GLN A 18 9.04 18.04 19.00
CA GLN A 18 9.93 17.94 17.84
C GLN A 18 9.90 16.57 17.16
N ALA A 19 9.85 15.47 17.92
CA ALA A 19 9.75 14.12 17.34
C ALA A 19 8.43 13.91 16.59
N VAL A 20 7.33 14.49 17.10
CA VAL A 20 6.04 14.46 16.40
C VAL A 20 6.11 15.21 15.07
N THR A 21 6.74 16.38 15.04
CA THR A 21 6.94 17.15 13.80
C THR A 21 7.80 16.39 12.78
N PHE A 22 8.90 15.75 13.21
CA PHE A 22 9.73 14.94 12.32
C PHE A 22 8.99 13.70 11.79
N ALA A 23 8.28 12.98 12.65
CA ALA A 23 7.50 11.82 12.24
C ALA A 23 6.41 12.21 11.22
N PHE A 24 5.71 13.31 11.47
CA PHE A 24 4.72 13.84 10.53
C PHE A 24 5.36 14.21 9.18
N GLY A 25 6.51 14.90 9.20
CA GLY A 25 7.26 15.22 7.98
C GLY A 25 7.69 13.98 7.20
N LEU A 26 8.18 12.95 7.89
CA LEU A 26 8.58 11.67 7.28
C LEU A 26 7.40 10.95 6.63
N ILE A 27 6.23 10.96 7.27
CA ILE A 27 5.01 10.35 6.73
C ILE A 27 4.58 11.08 5.46
N VAL A 28 4.48 12.41 5.48
CA VAL A 28 4.08 13.21 4.31
C VAL A 28 5.07 13.05 3.17
N PHE A 29 6.38 13.04 3.46
CA PHE A 29 7.40 12.78 2.45
C PHE A 29 7.25 11.38 1.83
N SER A 30 7.03 10.36 2.66
CA SER A 30 6.82 8.98 2.18
C SER A 30 5.56 8.88 1.31
N GLN A 31 4.47 9.54 1.70
CA GLN A 31 3.24 9.62 0.91
C GLN A 31 3.48 10.29 -0.44
N ALA A 32 4.24 11.39 -0.48
CA ALA A 32 4.58 12.07 -1.72
C ALA A 32 5.40 11.15 -2.66
N VAL A 33 6.39 10.44 -2.12
CA VAL A 33 7.21 9.50 -2.89
C VAL A 33 6.35 8.36 -3.44
N ILE A 34 5.51 7.74 -2.62
CA ILE A 34 4.62 6.65 -3.03
C ILE A 34 3.62 7.12 -4.09
N GLY A 35 2.99 8.28 -3.88
CA GLY A 35 2.05 8.86 -4.84
C GLY A 35 2.71 9.11 -6.19
N LEU A 36 3.91 9.70 -6.18
CA LEU A 36 4.66 10.01 -7.39
C LEU A 36 5.07 8.72 -8.13
N LEU A 37 5.53 7.69 -7.42
CA LEU A 37 5.84 6.38 -8.00
C LEU A 37 4.59 5.70 -8.59
N CYS A 38 3.47 5.70 -7.88
CA CYS A 38 2.21 5.12 -8.36
C CYS A 38 1.65 5.86 -9.58
N THR A 39 1.68 7.20 -9.59
CA THR A 39 1.22 7.99 -10.74
C THR A 39 2.12 7.75 -11.96
N LEU A 40 3.45 7.73 -11.78
CA LEU A 40 4.37 7.44 -12.87
C LEU A 40 4.16 6.02 -13.41
N ALA A 41 4.07 5.02 -12.53
CA ALA A 41 3.84 3.64 -12.94
C ALA A 41 2.50 3.47 -13.67
N GLY A 42 1.42 4.06 -13.14
CA GLY A 42 0.08 3.99 -13.73
C GLY A 42 -0.01 4.67 -15.11
N VAL A 43 0.57 5.86 -15.25
CA VAL A 43 0.63 6.58 -16.55
C VAL A 43 1.42 5.77 -17.57
N GLN A 44 2.49 5.09 -17.16
CA GLN A 44 3.31 4.30 -18.07
C GLN A 44 2.66 2.97 -18.43
N LEU A 45 2.00 2.28 -17.49
CA LEU A 45 1.16 1.12 -17.79
C LEU A 45 0.06 1.45 -18.81
N LEU A 46 -0.58 2.63 -18.69
CA LEU A 46 -1.59 3.07 -19.65
C LEU A 46 -1.02 3.40 -21.03
N ARG A 47 0.17 4.03 -21.08
CA ARG A 47 0.85 4.37 -22.34
C ARG A 47 1.39 3.14 -23.07
N TYR A 48 1.91 2.17 -22.34
CA TYR A 48 2.56 0.97 -22.87
C TYR A 48 1.66 -0.26 -22.90
N ARG A 49 0.34 -0.10 -22.68
CA ARG A 49 -0.66 -1.19 -22.75
C ARG A 49 -0.72 -1.92 -24.10
N ARG A 50 -0.20 -1.30 -25.18
CA ARG A 50 -0.18 -1.87 -26.54
C ARG A 50 1.23 -2.07 -27.12
N SER A 51 2.27 -1.85 -26.32
CA SER A 51 3.66 -1.94 -26.79
C SER A 51 4.30 -3.29 -26.45
N GLU A 52 5.52 -3.52 -26.96
CA GLU A 52 6.30 -4.74 -26.76
C GLU A 52 6.36 -5.21 -25.29
N ALA A 53 6.26 -6.53 -25.11
CA ALA A 53 6.22 -7.20 -23.81
C ALA A 53 7.42 -6.89 -22.90
N SER A 54 8.58 -6.55 -23.48
CA SER A 54 9.80 -6.23 -22.73
C SER A 54 9.73 -4.89 -22.00
N LEU A 55 9.12 -3.87 -22.62
CA LEU A 55 8.91 -2.54 -22.03
C LEU A 55 7.78 -2.59 -21.00
N TYR A 56 6.73 -3.34 -21.30
CA TYR A 56 5.63 -3.57 -20.35
C TYR A 56 6.11 -4.22 -19.04
N GLY A 57 6.97 -5.25 -19.11
CA GLY A 57 7.50 -5.94 -17.93
C GLY A 57 8.34 -5.06 -16.98
N GLN A 58 9.10 -4.10 -17.52
CA GLN A 58 9.88 -3.16 -16.71
C GLN A 58 8.96 -2.20 -15.92
N TRP A 59 7.91 -1.68 -16.56
CA TRP A 59 6.95 -0.79 -15.90
C TRP A 59 6.06 -1.52 -14.90
N VAL A 60 5.76 -2.80 -15.14
CA VAL A 60 5.10 -3.69 -14.17
C VAL A 60 5.96 -3.87 -12.91
N SER A 61 7.27 -4.10 -13.07
CA SER A 61 8.19 -4.20 -11.92
C SER A 61 8.27 -2.89 -11.13
N CYS A 62 8.31 -1.75 -11.83
CA CYS A 62 8.29 -0.41 -11.24
C CYS A 62 6.98 -0.14 -10.47
N ALA A 63 5.83 -0.53 -11.04
CA ALA A 63 4.53 -0.49 -10.35
C ALA A 63 4.54 -1.34 -9.08
N GLY A 64 5.10 -2.56 -9.16
CA GLY A 64 5.25 -3.46 -8.02
C GLY A 64 5.98 -2.81 -6.84
N TRP A 65 7.10 -2.12 -7.08
CA TRP A 65 7.82 -1.40 -6.03
C TRP A 65 7.00 -0.27 -5.39
N GLY A 66 6.27 0.51 -6.19
CA GLY A 66 5.38 1.56 -5.68
C GLY A 66 4.26 1.00 -4.79
N LEU A 67 3.68 -0.14 -5.19
CA LEU A 67 2.65 -0.83 -4.42
C LEU A 67 3.17 -1.47 -3.13
N VAL A 68 4.37 -2.07 -3.15
CA VAL A 68 5.02 -2.59 -1.94
C VAL A 68 5.28 -1.46 -0.94
N LEU A 69 5.79 -0.31 -1.39
CA LEU A 69 5.98 0.86 -0.53
C LEU A 69 4.65 1.39 0.04
N ALA A 70 3.58 1.39 -0.76
CA ALA A 70 2.25 1.78 -0.30
C ALA A 70 1.72 0.86 0.82
N VAL A 71 1.88 -0.46 0.66
CA VAL A 71 1.54 -1.43 1.70
C VAL A 71 2.41 -1.22 2.93
N MET A 72 3.72 -1.03 2.76
CA MET A 72 4.64 -0.84 3.89
C MET A 72 4.29 0.43 4.69
N LEU A 73 3.97 1.53 4.02
CA LEU A 73 3.54 2.77 4.70
C LEU A 73 2.21 2.59 5.43
N TRP A 74 1.16 2.13 4.74
CA TRP A 74 -0.18 2.08 5.31
C TRP A 74 -0.38 0.94 6.31
N PHE A 75 0.24 -0.22 6.07
CA PHE A 75 0.15 -1.36 6.97
C PHE A 75 1.12 -1.20 8.15
N VAL A 76 2.42 -1.07 7.90
CA VAL A 76 3.41 -1.01 9.00
C VAL A 76 3.36 0.34 9.70
N GLY A 77 3.30 1.45 8.95
CA GLY A 77 3.29 2.79 9.51
C GLY A 77 2.02 3.13 10.31
N PHE A 78 0.84 2.86 9.76
CA PHE A 78 -0.41 3.26 10.42
C PHE A 78 -1.07 2.17 11.25
N ILE A 79 -0.99 0.89 10.85
CA ILE A 79 -1.65 -0.19 11.59
C ILE A 79 -0.72 -0.73 12.67
N VAL A 80 0.50 -1.14 12.34
CA VAL A 80 1.43 -1.76 13.31
C VAL A 80 1.95 -0.71 14.29
N ILE A 81 2.59 0.36 13.80
CA ILE A 81 3.14 1.41 14.67
C ILE A 81 2.00 2.20 15.34
N GLY A 82 0.94 2.55 14.61
CA GLY A 82 -0.23 3.24 15.18
C GLY A 82 -0.92 2.44 16.29
N GLY A 83 -1.11 1.14 16.06
CA GLY A 83 -1.66 0.22 17.06
C GLY A 83 -0.75 0.13 18.29
N GLU A 84 0.46 -0.39 18.12
CA GLU A 84 1.37 -0.72 19.22
C GLU A 84 1.80 0.49 20.06
N TRP A 85 2.17 1.60 19.42
CA TRP A 85 2.75 2.75 20.11
C TRP A 85 1.70 3.73 20.63
N PHE A 86 0.68 4.04 19.82
CA PHE A 86 -0.35 5.00 20.18
C PHE A 86 -1.59 4.38 20.81
N MET A 87 -1.63 3.04 20.95
CA MET A 87 -2.81 2.29 21.38
C MET A 87 -4.05 2.75 20.63
N SER A 88 -3.94 3.02 19.33
CA SER A 88 -5.07 3.53 18.54
C SER A 88 -6.24 2.54 18.48
N TRP A 89 -6.02 1.28 18.90
CA TRP A 89 -7.07 0.29 19.12
C TRP A 89 -7.95 0.57 20.37
N THR A 90 -7.45 1.27 21.40
CA THR A 90 -8.23 1.61 22.62
C THR A 90 -8.94 2.95 22.52
N LEU A 91 -8.50 3.85 21.63
CA LEU A 91 -9.17 5.13 21.44
C LEU A 91 -10.61 4.93 20.90
N SER A 92 -11.58 5.56 21.57
CA SER A 92 -12.99 5.59 21.15
C SER A 92 -13.16 6.19 19.73
N ALA A 93 -14.40 6.18 19.23
CA ALA A 93 -14.87 6.30 17.84
C ALA A 93 -14.05 7.15 16.83
N SER A 94 -13.34 8.20 17.24
CA SER A 94 -12.47 9.02 16.39
C SER A 94 -11.12 8.36 16.01
N GLY A 95 -10.54 7.49 16.85
CA GLY A 95 -9.25 6.83 16.56
C GLY A 95 -9.36 5.63 15.60
N ARG A 96 -10.45 4.86 15.69
CA ARG A 96 -10.72 3.67 14.86
C ARG A 96 -10.92 3.97 13.37
N GLY A 97 -11.32 5.19 13.02
CA GLY A 97 -11.51 5.61 11.62
C GLY A 97 -10.21 5.64 10.82
N SER A 98 -9.09 6.00 11.47
CA SER A 98 -7.78 6.06 10.82
C SER A 98 -7.25 4.66 10.49
N ILE A 99 -7.34 3.71 11.43
CA ILE A 99 -6.99 2.29 11.20
C ILE A 99 -7.86 1.68 10.09
N SER A 100 -9.17 1.92 10.12
CA SER A 100 -10.08 1.40 9.09
C SER A 100 -9.74 1.92 7.69
N SER A 101 -9.31 3.18 7.59
CA SER A 101 -8.89 3.78 6.32
C SER A 101 -7.56 3.19 5.85
N ALA A 102 -6.57 3.08 6.74
CA ALA A 102 -5.28 2.46 6.44
C ALA A 102 -5.41 1.01 5.97
N PHE A 103 -6.33 0.24 6.56
CA PHE A 103 -6.61 -1.13 6.15
C PHE A 103 -7.16 -1.20 4.72
N ARG A 104 -8.09 -0.31 4.36
CA ARG A 104 -8.65 -0.25 3.00
C ARG A 104 -7.59 0.07 1.96
N PHE A 105 -6.75 1.08 2.22
CA PHE A 105 -5.66 1.45 1.30
C PHE A 105 -4.65 0.31 1.14
N SER A 106 -4.25 -0.33 2.24
CA SER A 106 -3.32 -1.47 2.20
C SER A 106 -3.91 -2.66 1.45
N SER A 107 -5.19 -2.96 1.69
CA SER A 107 -5.90 -4.07 1.03
C SER A 107 -6.01 -3.84 -0.47
N ILE A 108 -6.44 -2.65 -0.90
CA ILE A 108 -6.55 -2.30 -2.32
C ILE A 108 -5.19 -2.37 -3.00
N ALA A 109 -4.14 -1.84 -2.36
CA ALA A 109 -2.78 -1.95 -2.88
C ALA A 109 -2.34 -3.42 -3.01
N LEU A 110 -2.58 -4.25 -2.00
CA LEU A 110 -2.26 -5.67 -2.07
C LEU A 110 -3.01 -6.39 -3.19
N PHE A 111 -4.31 -6.11 -3.37
CA PHE A 111 -5.11 -6.69 -4.45
C PHE A 111 -4.58 -6.30 -5.83
N ILE A 112 -4.22 -5.02 -6.03
CA ILE A 112 -3.65 -4.56 -7.30
C ILE A 112 -2.30 -5.24 -7.57
N LEU A 113 -1.48 -5.42 -6.53
CA LEU A 113 -0.21 -6.12 -6.65
C LEU A 113 -0.41 -7.57 -7.07
N ILE A 114 -1.34 -8.29 -6.42
CA ILE A 114 -1.70 -9.67 -6.78
C ILE A 114 -2.21 -9.74 -8.23
N PHE A 115 -3.08 -8.80 -8.62
CA PHE A 115 -3.66 -8.77 -9.96
C PHE A 115 -2.60 -8.53 -11.05
N ILE A 116 -1.64 -7.64 -10.80
CA ILE A 116 -0.53 -7.36 -11.74
C ILE A 116 0.37 -8.58 -11.94
N TYR A 117 0.57 -9.41 -10.92
CA TYR A 117 1.42 -10.60 -10.97
C TYR A 117 0.65 -11.90 -11.26
N MET A 118 -0.66 -11.81 -11.53
CA MET A 118 -1.45 -12.99 -11.90
C MET A 118 -1.05 -13.46 -13.31
N PRO A 119 -0.63 -14.72 -13.50
CA PRO A 119 -0.31 -15.26 -14.82
C PRO A 119 -1.56 -15.29 -15.70
N GLU A 120 -1.43 -14.91 -16.97
CA GLU A 120 -2.53 -15.06 -17.93
C GLU A 120 -2.88 -16.55 -18.10
N PRO A 121 -4.17 -16.93 -18.07
CA PRO A 121 -4.57 -18.30 -18.36
C PRO A 121 -4.12 -18.64 -19.79
N GLN A 122 -3.24 -19.64 -19.91
CA GLN A 122 -2.81 -20.17 -21.19
C GLN A 122 -4.08 -20.64 -21.92
N SER A 123 -4.53 -19.95 -22.98
CA SER A 123 -5.66 -20.43 -23.76
C SER A 123 -5.24 -21.73 -24.43
N ASN A 124 -5.98 -22.80 -24.19
CA ASN A 124 -5.75 -24.15 -24.74
C ASN A 124 -5.90 -24.23 -26.28
N GLU A 125 -5.84 -23.10 -26.99
CA GLU A 125 -5.86 -23.03 -28.45
C GLU A 125 -4.60 -23.63 -29.10
N SER A 126 -3.46 -23.60 -28.40
CA SER A 126 -2.22 -24.25 -28.85
C SER A 126 -2.40 -25.76 -29.03
N SER A 127 -3.07 -26.42 -28.09
CA SER A 127 -3.29 -27.88 -28.11
C SER A 127 -4.30 -28.29 -29.18
N SER A 128 -5.32 -27.47 -29.42
CA SER A 128 -6.36 -27.72 -30.43
C SER A 128 -5.84 -27.59 -31.87
N ASN A 129 -5.05 -26.54 -32.16
CA ASN A 129 -4.45 -26.37 -33.49
C ASN A 129 -3.34 -27.38 -33.78
N GLN A 130 -2.59 -27.81 -32.76
CA GLN A 130 -1.58 -28.85 -32.93
C GLN A 130 -2.20 -30.22 -33.26
N VAL A 131 -3.39 -30.53 -32.70
CA VAL A 131 -4.12 -31.78 -33.00
C VAL A 131 -4.80 -31.72 -34.37
N ARG A 132 -5.35 -30.57 -34.78
CA ARG A 132 -5.96 -30.39 -36.11
C ARG A 132 -4.97 -30.40 -37.27
N GLY A 133 -3.69 -30.11 -37.02
CA GLY A 133 -2.64 -30.21 -38.05
C GLY A 133 -2.15 -31.63 -38.34
N LEU A 134 -2.62 -32.63 -37.57
CA LEU A 134 -2.18 -34.03 -37.65
C LEU A 134 -3.26 -35.00 -38.15
N THR A 135 -4.44 -34.50 -38.55
CA THR A 135 -5.57 -35.27 -39.13
C THR A 135 -5.90 -34.74 -40.51
#